data_AF-A0A542UIW4-F1
#
_entry.id   AF-A0A542UIW4-F1
#
_cell.length_a   1.000
_cell.length_b   1.000
_cell.length_c   1.000
_cell.angle_alpha   90.00
_cell.angle_beta   90.00
_cell.angle_gamma   90.00
#
_symmetry.space_group_name_H-M   'P 1'
#
loop_
_entity.id
_entity.type
_entity.pdbx_description
1 polymer ?
#
loop_
_entity_poly.entity_id
_entity_poly.type
_entity_poly.pdbx_seq_one_letter_code
_entity_poly.pdbx_strand_id
1 'polypeptide(L)'
;MSDGMEDVVGVLTEQIEARFAMSMAELKAAVAVAPAANAEATGVVKWHGLLVESQAALERAEDALLAALETQPSEVDDPTMDLAHRVNAAVAARDGRAMVVRWLLDPAAPGKQGLAAERLARFSRGARTGPAVPTSAPVRPATAPAPAARGGVLR
;
A
#
# COMPACT_ATOMS: atom_id res chain seq x y z
N MET A 1 -7.18 15.74 -34.66
CA MET A 1 -5.89 15.23 -34.16
C MET A 1 -6.25 14.17 -33.14
N SER A 2 -6.02 12.90 -33.46
CA SER A 2 -6.44 11.80 -32.60
C SER A 2 -5.49 11.72 -31.42
N ASP A 3 -6.08 11.69 -30.23
CA ASP A 3 -5.52 11.67 -28.89
C ASP A 3 -4.69 10.38 -28.62
N GLY A 4 -3.59 10.23 -29.36
CA GLY A 4 -2.86 8.97 -29.51
C GLY A 4 -1.95 8.59 -28.34
N MET A 5 -2.11 9.25 -27.20
CA MET A 5 -1.38 8.95 -25.96
C MET A 5 -2.30 8.54 -24.80
N GLU A 6 -3.57 8.21 -25.10
CA GLU A 6 -4.58 7.62 -24.20
C GLU A 6 -4.25 7.85 -22.72
N ASP A 7 -4.82 8.89 -22.11
CA ASP A 7 -4.59 9.26 -20.71
C ASP A 7 -4.29 8.01 -19.85
N VAL A 8 -3.04 7.90 -19.38
CA VAL A 8 -2.52 6.72 -18.67
C VAL A 8 -3.44 6.37 -17.51
N VAL A 9 -4.07 7.37 -16.89
CA VAL A 9 -5.08 7.19 -15.85
C VAL A 9 -6.33 6.53 -16.42
N GLY A 10 -6.91 7.04 -17.51
CA GLY A 10 -8.03 6.44 -18.24
C GLY A 10 -7.80 4.98 -18.60
N VAL A 11 -6.69 4.67 -19.29
CA VAL A 11 -6.35 3.29 -19.71
C VAL A 11 -6.24 2.35 -18.52
N LEU A 12 -5.56 2.77 -17.45
CA LEU A 12 -5.42 1.94 -16.26
C LEU A 12 -6.74 1.85 -15.48
N THR A 13 -7.60 2.87 -15.52
CA THR A 13 -8.94 2.83 -14.94
C THR A 13 -9.76 1.75 -15.64
N GLU A 14 -9.82 1.75 -16.97
CA GLU A 14 -10.54 0.74 -17.75
C GLU A 14 -10.03 -0.68 -17.47
N GLN A 15 -8.71 -0.86 -17.37
CA GLN A 15 -8.13 -2.17 -17.03
C GLN A 15 -8.51 -2.62 -15.61
N ILE A 16 -8.58 -1.69 -14.64
CA ILE A 16 -9.05 -1.99 -13.28
C ILE A 16 -10.52 -2.42 -13.34
N GLU A 17 -11.35 -1.66 -14.02
CA GLU A 17 -12.79 -1.93 -14.12
C GLU A 17 -13.06 -3.28 -14.80
N ALA A 18 -12.36 -3.57 -15.88
CA ALA A 18 -12.42 -4.87 -16.55
C ALA A 18 -11.98 -6.03 -15.63
N ARG A 19 -10.95 -5.83 -14.81
CA ARG A 19 -10.44 -6.88 -13.89
C ARG A 19 -11.41 -7.18 -12.74
N PHE A 20 -12.08 -6.16 -12.20
CA PHE A 20 -12.98 -6.31 -11.06
C PHE A 20 -14.45 -6.43 -11.45
N ALA A 21 -14.79 -6.25 -12.73
CA ALA A 21 -16.15 -6.21 -13.25
C ALA A 21 -17.06 -5.20 -12.50
N MET A 22 -16.48 -4.07 -12.11
CA MET A 22 -17.11 -2.98 -11.37
C MET A 22 -16.54 -1.67 -11.89
N SER A 23 -17.34 -0.60 -11.91
CA SER A 23 -16.79 0.74 -12.11
C SER A 23 -15.81 1.09 -10.98
N MET A 24 -14.89 2.02 -11.24
CA MET A 24 -13.94 2.49 -10.24
C MET A 24 -14.64 3.09 -9.01
N ALA A 25 -15.81 3.71 -9.20
CA ALA A 25 -16.61 4.26 -8.12
C ALA A 25 -17.20 3.15 -7.22
N GLU A 26 -17.77 2.11 -7.83
CA GLU A 26 -18.29 0.95 -7.09
C GLU A 26 -17.18 0.20 -6.35
N LEU A 27 -16.03 0.02 -7.00
CA LEU A 27 -14.86 -0.62 -6.38
C LEU A 27 -14.36 0.16 -5.16
N LYS A 28 -14.27 1.50 -5.27
CA LYS A 28 -13.92 2.39 -4.15
C LYS A 28 -14.92 2.26 -3.00
N ALA A 29 -16.23 2.24 -3.30
CA ALA A 29 -17.26 2.08 -2.30
C ALA A 29 -17.18 0.71 -1.60
N ALA A 30 -17.00 -0.37 -2.34
CA ALA A 30 -16.86 -1.72 -1.79
C ALA A 30 -15.63 -1.84 -0.88
N VAL A 31 -14.48 -1.31 -1.30
CA VAL A 31 -13.25 -1.26 -0.49
C VAL A 31 -13.43 -0.42 0.77
N ALA A 32 -14.16 0.69 0.71
CA ALA A 32 -14.42 1.54 1.87
C ALA A 32 -15.26 0.81 2.95
N VAL A 33 -16.23 -0.01 2.53
CA VAL A 33 -17.08 -0.79 3.44
C VAL A 33 -16.33 -1.97 4.05
N ALA A 34 -15.56 -2.71 3.25
CA ALA A 34 -14.92 -3.96 3.67
C ALA A 34 -13.47 -4.08 3.15
N PRO A 35 -12.53 -3.25 3.64
CA PRO A 35 -11.16 -3.20 3.09
C PRO A 35 -10.37 -4.50 3.27
N ALA A 36 -10.76 -5.34 4.24
CA ALA A 36 -10.13 -6.64 4.49
C ALA A 36 -10.69 -7.78 3.62
N ALA A 37 -11.84 -7.59 2.94
CA ALA A 37 -12.46 -8.63 2.13
C ALA A 37 -11.64 -8.97 0.88
N ASN A 38 -10.94 -7.98 0.32
CA ASN A 38 -10.04 -8.18 -0.82
C ASN A 38 -8.82 -7.25 -0.72
N ALA A 39 -7.71 -7.78 -0.23
CA ALA A 39 -6.47 -7.02 -0.08
C ALA A 39 -5.87 -6.54 -1.42
N GLU A 40 -6.15 -7.23 -2.53
CA GLU A 40 -5.70 -6.82 -3.87
C GLU A 40 -6.50 -5.61 -4.35
N ALA A 41 -7.83 -5.65 -4.25
CA ALA A 41 -8.70 -4.51 -4.57
C ALA A 41 -8.34 -3.27 -3.75
N THR A 42 -8.12 -3.43 -2.44
CA THR A 42 -7.68 -2.34 -1.56
C THR A 42 -6.35 -1.74 -1.99
N GLY A 43 -5.40 -2.59 -2.41
CA GLY A 43 -4.12 -2.13 -2.97
C GLY A 43 -4.31 -1.35 -4.27
N VAL A 44 -5.08 -1.89 -5.21
CA VAL A 44 -5.34 -1.27 -6.51
C VAL A 44 -6.02 0.08 -6.34
N VAL A 45 -7.08 0.19 -5.52
CA VAL A 45 -7.79 1.45 -5.26
C VAL A 45 -6.85 2.51 -4.68
N LYS A 46 -5.99 2.13 -3.73
CA LYS A 46 -5.01 3.05 -3.15
C LYS A 46 -4.04 3.59 -4.21
N TRP A 47 -3.45 2.69 -5.01
CA TRP A 47 -2.45 3.07 -5.99
C TRP A 47 -3.04 3.81 -7.19
N HIS A 48 -4.28 3.50 -7.58
CA HIS A 48 -5.04 4.30 -8.54
C HIS A 48 -5.29 5.72 -8.03
N GLY A 49 -5.68 5.89 -6.77
CA GLY A 49 -5.83 7.22 -6.15
C GLY A 49 -4.53 8.04 -6.23
N LEU A 50 -3.39 7.43 -5.87
CA LEU A 50 -2.09 8.08 -5.99
C LEU A 50 -1.71 8.43 -7.43
N LEU A 51 -2.11 7.61 -8.40
CA LEU A 51 -1.90 7.88 -9.82
C LEU A 51 -2.71 9.11 -10.28
N VAL A 52 -4.00 9.18 -9.91
CA VAL A 52 -4.86 10.35 -10.21
C VAL A 52 -4.27 11.62 -9.59
N GLU A 53 -3.82 11.56 -8.33
CA GLU A 53 -3.18 12.70 -7.67
C GLU A 53 -1.89 13.14 -8.39
N SER A 54 -1.08 12.19 -8.86
CA SER A 54 0.14 12.51 -9.61
C SER A 54 -0.13 13.10 -10.99
N GLN A 55 -1.19 12.66 -11.66
CA GLN A 55 -1.62 13.24 -12.94
C GLN A 55 -2.08 14.70 -12.76
N ALA A 56 -2.91 14.96 -11.75
CA ALA A 56 -3.33 16.34 -11.43
C ALA A 56 -2.17 17.22 -10.95
N ALA A 57 -1.10 16.65 -10.39
CA ALA A 57 0.11 17.38 -10.04
C ALA A 57 0.98 17.71 -11.25
N LEU A 58 1.04 16.80 -12.23
CA LEU A 58 1.72 17.01 -13.50
C LEU A 58 1.04 18.15 -14.29
N GLU A 59 -0.27 18.10 -14.46
CA GLU A 59 -1.04 19.14 -15.15
C GLU A 59 -0.79 20.53 -14.55
N ARG A 60 -0.84 20.65 -13.22
CA ARG A 60 -0.53 21.92 -12.54
C ARG A 60 0.92 22.39 -12.73
N ALA A 61 1.86 21.46 -12.84
CA ALA A 61 3.27 21.80 -13.08
C ALA A 61 3.48 22.27 -14.52
N GLU A 62 2.82 21.62 -15.48
CA GLU A 62 2.83 21.98 -16.90
C GLU A 62 2.18 23.36 -17.11
N ASP A 63 1.01 23.61 -16.53
CA ASP A 63 0.33 24.90 -16.57
C ASP A 63 1.22 26.02 -16.01
N ALA A 64 1.89 25.77 -14.89
CA ALA A 64 2.79 26.74 -14.28
C ALA A 64 4.03 27.03 -15.16
N LEU A 65 4.59 26.02 -15.82
CA LEU A 65 5.70 26.19 -16.76
C LEU A 65 5.25 26.96 -18.01
N LEU A 66 4.11 26.60 -18.59
CA LEU A 66 3.53 27.28 -19.75
C LEU A 66 3.25 28.75 -19.44
N ALA A 67 2.62 29.05 -18.30
CA ALA A 67 2.36 30.42 -17.88
C ALA A 67 3.66 31.23 -17.72
N ALA A 68 4.73 30.64 -17.18
CA ALA A 68 6.02 31.31 -17.07
C ALA A 68 6.62 31.61 -18.46
N LEU A 69 6.62 30.63 -19.36
CA LEU A 69 7.15 30.76 -20.72
C LEU A 69 6.39 31.80 -21.54
N GLU A 70 5.07 31.89 -21.40
CA GLU A 70 4.24 32.90 -22.08
C GLU A 70 4.59 34.33 -21.67
N THR A 71 5.05 34.51 -20.42
CA THR A 71 5.45 35.83 -19.90
C THR A 71 6.92 36.18 -20.19
N GLN A 72 7.70 35.24 -20.73
CA GLN A 72 9.14 35.40 -20.96
C GLN A 72 9.47 35.52 -22.46
N PRO A 73 9.81 36.73 -22.96
CA PRO A 73 10.13 36.95 -24.37
C PRO A 73 11.59 36.62 -24.74
N SER A 74 12.42 36.17 -23.79
CA SER A 74 13.87 35.96 -23.96
C SER A 74 14.31 34.57 -23.50
N GLU A 75 15.62 34.36 -23.35
CA GLU A 75 16.22 33.12 -22.82
C GLU A 75 15.59 32.69 -21.48
N VAL A 76 15.47 31.37 -21.30
CA VAL A 76 14.89 30.73 -20.11
C VAL A 76 15.78 31.00 -18.91
N ASP A 77 15.23 31.66 -17.90
CA ASP A 77 15.94 31.96 -16.66
C ASP A 77 15.94 30.78 -15.67
N ASP A 78 16.79 30.86 -14.64
CA ASP A 78 16.93 29.82 -13.62
C ASP A 78 15.57 29.47 -12.94
N PRO A 79 14.69 30.43 -12.57
CA PRO A 79 13.35 30.12 -12.06
C PRO A 79 12.46 29.30 -13.02
N THR A 80 12.55 29.56 -14.32
CA THR A 80 11.79 28.79 -15.32
C THR A 80 12.40 27.41 -15.54
N MET A 81 13.73 27.28 -15.42
CA MET A 81 14.38 25.98 -15.36
C MET A 81 13.93 25.15 -14.15
N ASP A 82 13.74 25.76 -12.97
CA ASP A 82 13.19 25.07 -11.79
C ASP A 82 11.75 24.57 -12.02
N LEU A 83 10.93 25.30 -12.78
CA LEU A 83 9.61 24.83 -13.21
C LEU A 83 9.72 23.60 -14.13
N ALA A 84 10.65 23.60 -15.08
CA ALA A 84 10.89 22.46 -15.94
C ALA A 84 11.36 21.22 -15.14
N HIS A 85 12.22 21.41 -14.14
CA HIS A 85 12.61 20.33 -13.24
C HIS A 85 11.43 19.78 -12.42
N ARG A 86 10.49 20.63 -12.00
CA ARG A 86 9.26 20.18 -11.33
C ARG A 86 8.36 19.35 -12.22
N VAL A 87 8.20 19.73 -13.50
CA VAL A 87 7.46 18.92 -14.48
C VAL A 87 8.10 17.54 -14.61
N ASN A 88 9.43 17.46 -14.78
CA ASN A 88 10.14 16.18 -14.86
C ASN A 88 9.94 15.31 -13.61
N ALA A 89 9.96 15.91 -12.41
CA ALA A 89 9.69 15.19 -11.17
C ALA A 89 8.24 14.67 -11.10
N ALA A 90 7.28 15.46 -11.59
CA ALA A 90 5.87 15.06 -11.63
C ALA A 90 5.62 13.91 -12.62
N VAL A 91 6.25 13.95 -13.80
CA VAL A 91 6.22 12.83 -14.78
C VAL A 91 6.78 11.56 -14.15
N ALA A 92 7.96 11.64 -13.53
CA ALA A 92 8.58 10.48 -12.88
C ALA A 92 7.69 9.89 -11.77
N ALA A 93 6.99 10.74 -11.01
CA ALA A 93 6.03 10.29 -10.02
C ALA A 93 4.84 9.57 -10.65
N ARG A 94 4.21 10.16 -11.69
CA ARG A 94 3.08 9.55 -12.43
C ARG A 94 3.46 8.19 -12.98
N ASP A 95 4.59 8.11 -13.67
CA ASP A 95 5.05 6.87 -14.31
C ASP A 95 5.36 5.80 -13.25
N GLY A 96 5.98 6.19 -12.14
CA GLY A 96 6.18 5.30 -11.01
C GLY A 96 4.88 4.75 -10.42
N ARG A 97 3.82 5.56 -10.31
CA ARG A 97 2.49 5.10 -9.85
C ARG A 97 1.83 4.19 -10.88
N ALA A 98 1.88 4.56 -12.16
CA ALA A 98 1.32 3.77 -13.26
C ALA A 98 1.99 2.38 -13.34
N MET A 99 3.31 2.31 -13.18
CA MET A 99 4.06 1.04 -13.14
C MET A 99 3.57 0.13 -12.00
N VAL A 100 3.33 0.69 -10.80
CA VAL A 100 2.84 -0.11 -9.67
C VAL A 100 1.42 -0.61 -9.92
N VAL A 101 0.53 0.23 -10.46
CA VAL A 101 -0.83 -0.19 -10.84
C VAL A 101 -0.77 -1.32 -11.86
N ARG A 102 0.04 -1.19 -12.92
CA ARG A 102 0.23 -2.24 -13.93
C ARG A 102 0.76 -3.54 -13.31
N TRP A 103 1.74 -3.44 -12.42
CA TRP A 103 2.24 -4.60 -11.67
C TRP A 103 1.13 -5.24 -10.83
N LEU A 104 0.27 -4.46 -10.17
CA LEU A 104 -0.86 -4.98 -9.38
C LEU A 104 -1.90 -5.69 -10.25
N LEU A 105 -2.17 -5.22 -11.46
CA LEU A 105 -3.15 -5.81 -12.37
C LEU A 105 -2.67 -7.10 -13.05
N ASP A 106 -1.35 -7.25 -13.26
CA ASP A 106 -0.79 -8.44 -13.91
C ASP A 106 -0.64 -9.61 -12.91
N PRO A 107 -1.40 -10.71 -13.05
CA PRO A 107 -1.27 -11.87 -12.17
C PRO A 107 0.05 -12.63 -12.36
N ALA A 108 0.71 -12.50 -13.51
CA ALA A 108 1.97 -13.14 -13.85
C ALA A 108 3.19 -12.25 -13.53
N ALA A 109 2.99 -11.07 -12.95
CA ALA A 109 4.06 -10.12 -12.71
C ALA A 109 5.20 -10.72 -11.85
N PRO A 110 6.48 -10.43 -12.19
CA PRO A 110 7.62 -10.87 -11.40
C PRO A 110 7.48 -10.48 -9.92
N GLY A 111 7.86 -11.39 -9.02
CA GLY A 111 7.75 -11.20 -7.57
C GLY A 111 6.41 -11.58 -6.95
N LYS A 112 5.35 -11.85 -7.72
CA LYS A 112 4.04 -12.27 -7.16
C LYS A 112 3.92 -13.76 -6.83
N GLN A 113 4.69 -14.62 -7.50
CA GLN A 113 4.58 -16.08 -7.33
C GLN A 113 4.91 -16.54 -5.90
N GLY A 114 5.91 -15.92 -5.24
CA GLY A 114 6.21 -16.17 -3.82
C GLY A 114 5.19 -15.57 -2.86
N LEU A 115 4.66 -14.38 -3.17
CA LEU A 115 3.63 -13.71 -2.37
C LEU A 115 2.30 -14.47 -2.38
N ALA A 116 1.96 -15.13 -3.49
CA ALA A 116 0.78 -15.99 -3.58
C ALA A 116 0.91 -17.20 -2.63
N ALA A 117 2.08 -17.83 -2.59
CA ALA A 117 2.38 -18.92 -1.64
C ALA A 117 2.35 -18.44 -0.18
N GLU A 118 2.89 -17.25 0.13
CA GLU A 118 2.80 -16.66 1.47
C GLU A 118 1.39 -16.27 1.88
N ARG A 119 0.58 -15.71 0.96
CA ARG A 119 -0.83 -15.40 1.19
C ARG A 119 -1.61 -16.68 1.46
N LEU A 120 -1.41 -17.72 0.65
CA LEU A 120 -2.00 -19.03 0.90
C LEU A 120 -1.58 -19.55 2.28
N ALA A 121 -0.30 -19.50 2.63
CA ALA A 121 0.19 -19.89 3.95
C ALA A 121 -0.42 -19.07 5.10
N ARG A 122 -0.82 -17.82 4.87
CA ARG A 122 -1.55 -16.99 5.85
C ARG A 122 -3.01 -17.46 6.00
N PHE A 123 -3.69 -17.77 4.91
CA PHE A 123 -5.04 -18.37 4.95
C PHE A 123 -5.02 -19.77 5.62
N SER A 124 -4.02 -20.59 5.31
CA SER A 124 -3.80 -21.91 5.95
C SER A 124 -3.40 -21.81 7.42
N ARG A 125 -2.98 -20.63 7.90
CA ARG A 125 -2.75 -20.32 9.32
C ARG A 125 -4.00 -19.79 10.01
N GLY A 126 -4.92 -19.15 9.28
CA GLY A 126 -6.26 -18.79 9.78
C GLY A 126 -7.18 -20.01 10.00
N ALA A 127 -6.92 -21.11 9.29
CA ALA A 127 -7.67 -22.37 9.41
C ALA A 127 -7.03 -23.42 10.36
N ARG A 128 -5.91 -23.10 11.02
CA ARG A 128 -5.26 -24.03 11.95
C ARG A 128 -5.10 -23.41 13.32
N THR A 129 -5.93 -23.89 14.24
CA THR A 129 -5.67 -24.00 15.68
C THR A 129 -4.17 -24.15 15.92
N GLY A 130 -3.57 -23.20 16.64
CA GLY A 130 -2.12 -23.00 16.70
C GLY A 130 -1.33 -24.11 17.41
N PRO A 131 0.01 -24.06 17.38
CA PRO A 131 0.78 -24.79 18.37
C PRO A 131 0.73 -23.97 19.67
N ALA A 132 -0.20 -24.31 20.56
CA ALA A 132 -0.04 -23.97 21.96
C ALA A 132 1.26 -24.65 22.43
N VAL A 133 2.31 -23.88 22.66
CA VAL A 133 3.47 -24.37 23.41
C VAL A 133 2.97 -24.58 24.84
N PRO A 134 3.02 -25.79 25.41
CA PRO A 134 2.64 -25.98 26.80
C PRO A 134 3.66 -25.25 27.67
N THR A 135 3.27 -24.08 28.19
CA THR A 135 3.99 -23.40 29.25
C THR A 135 3.76 -24.18 30.54
N SER A 136 4.78 -24.93 30.98
CA SER A 136 4.79 -25.50 32.33
C SER A 136 4.60 -24.38 33.35
N ALA A 137 3.72 -24.60 34.33
CA ALA A 137 3.50 -23.67 35.43
C ALA A 137 4.79 -23.48 36.25
N PRO A 138 5.08 -22.26 36.74
CA PRO A 138 6.28 -22.01 37.53
C PRO A 138 6.22 -22.79 38.84
N VAL A 139 7.32 -23.48 39.16
CA VAL A 139 7.51 -24.19 40.43
C VAL A 139 7.50 -23.15 41.56
N ARG A 140 6.53 -23.28 42.48
CA ARG A 140 6.48 -22.49 43.70
C ARG A 140 7.58 -23.00 44.65
N PRO A 141 8.49 -22.16 45.16
CA PRO A 141 9.49 -22.60 46.11
C PRO A 141 8.82 -23.09 47.40
N ALA A 142 9.29 -24.23 47.90
CA ALA A 142 8.82 -24.84 49.14
C ALA A 142 9.08 -23.89 50.32
N THR A 143 8.02 -23.56 51.05
CA THR A 143 8.10 -22.86 52.33
C THR A 143 8.95 -23.70 53.28
N ALA A 144 10.09 -23.16 53.71
CA ALA A 144 10.92 -23.80 54.73
C ALA A 144 10.11 -24.00 56.03
N PRO A 145 10.24 -25.15 56.72
CA PRO A 145 9.55 -25.37 57.98
C PRO A 145 10.09 -24.44 59.07
N ALA A 146 9.17 -23.78 59.78
CA ALA A 146 9.47 -22.92 60.91
C ALA A 146 10.13 -23.71 62.06
N PRO A 147 11.09 -23.12 62.80
CA PRO A 147 11.74 -23.79 63.92
C PRO A 147 10.76 -23.99 65.09
N ALA A 148 10.74 -25.22 65.61
CA ALA A 148 9.94 -25.63 66.75
C ALA A 148 10.33 -24.85 68.03
N ALA A 149 9.38 -24.09 68.57
CA ALA A 149 9.47 -23.54 69.91
C ALA A 149 9.14 -24.64 70.93
N ARG A 150 10.10 -24.89 71.81
CA ARG A 150 10.05 -25.83 72.95
C ARG A 150 9.11 -25.33 74.05
N GLY A 151 8.44 -26.23 74.75
CA GLY A 151 7.97 -25.95 76.12
C GLY A 151 7.01 -26.95 76.75
N GLY A 152 7.55 -27.82 77.63
CA GLY A 152 6.86 -28.51 78.73
C GLY A 152 6.28 -29.89 78.38
N VAL A 153 6.50 -30.96 79.14
CA VAL A 153 6.39 -31.07 80.62
C VAL A 153 7.05 -32.38 81.15
N LEU A 154 7.78 -32.25 82.27
CA LEU A 154 8.07 -33.15 83.41
C LEU A 154 8.89 -34.47 83.27
N ARG A 155 10.05 -34.51 83.95
CA ARG A 155 10.20 -35.06 85.31
C ARG A 155 11.49 -34.60 85.99
#